data_AF-A0A2A4LIP9-F1
#
_entry.id   AF-A0A2A4LIP9-F1
#
_cell.length_a   1.000
_cell.length_b   1.000
_cell.length_c   1.000
_cell.angle_alpha   90.00
_cell.angle_beta   90.00
_cell.angle_gamma   90.00
#
_symmetry.space_group_name_H-M   'P 1'
#
loop_
_entity.id
_entity.type
_entity.pdbx_description
1 polymer ?
#
loop_
_entity_poly.entity_id
_entity_poly.type
_entity_poly.pdbx_seq_one_letter_code
_entity_poly.pdbx_strand_id
1 'polypeptide(L)'
;AVTVDAMGILGGPGVSEGMLKAEFEMASIVVDPVLNSEFAAHKGSTPVRMDAPKDKLDACNALVLDSLAIPGFSVLNPSYIGDQDWINSVWNAIFTLQGDEDITTDDFIATLKSEHGAIFD
;
A
#
# COMPACT_ATOMS: atom_id res chain seq x y z
N ALA A 1 3.25 -8.55 4.07
CA ALA A 1 2.25 -8.18 5.10
C ALA A 1 1.33 -7.12 4.52
N VAL A 2 0.02 -7.20 4.75
CA VAL A 2 -0.94 -6.16 4.33
C VAL A 2 -1.02 -5.10 5.43
N THR A 3 -1.04 -3.83 5.05
CA THR A 3 -1.01 -2.70 6.00
C THR A 3 -2.35 -1.98 6.04
N VAL A 4 -2.64 -1.39 7.19
CA VAL A 4 -3.62 -0.28 7.27
C VAL A 4 -2.91 0.95 6.71
N ASP A 5 -3.53 1.65 5.75
CA ASP A 5 -2.96 2.87 5.19
C ASP A 5 -2.69 3.90 6.30
N ALA A 6 -1.50 4.51 6.23
CA ALA A 6 -0.86 5.49 7.12
C ALA A 6 -1.78 6.28 8.08
N MET A 7 -2.28 5.60 9.12
CA MET A 7 -3.05 6.19 10.20
C MET A 7 -2.22 6.12 11.48
N GLY A 8 -1.55 7.22 11.81
CA GLY A 8 -0.81 7.38 13.06
C GLY A 8 -1.68 8.03 14.14
N ILE A 9 -1.45 7.67 15.41
CA ILE A 9 -1.98 8.41 16.56
C ILE A 9 -1.26 9.76 16.59
N LEU A 10 -2.00 10.87 16.59
CA LEU A 10 -1.42 12.21 16.47
C LEU A 10 -0.52 12.52 17.68
N GLY A 11 -1.02 12.22 18.88
CA GLY A 11 -0.34 12.47 20.14
C GLY A 11 0.16 13.92 20.35
N GLY A 12 0.77 14.19 21.49
CA GLY A 12 1.49 15.44 21.72
C GLY A 12 0.63 16.67 22.09
N PRO A 13 1.27 17.87 22.11
CA PRO A 13 0.63 19.10 22.55
C PRO A 13 -0.61 19.45 21.71
N GLY A 14 -1.73 19.74 22.39
CA GLY A 14 -3.00 20.10 21.73
C GLY A 14 -3.97 18.94 21.50
N VAL A 15 -3.55 17.70 21.75
CA VAL A 15 -4.45 16.53 21.73
C VAL A 15 -5.15 16.40 23.08
N SER A 16 -6.46 16.55 23.09
CA SER A 16 -7.28 16.32 24.30
C SER A 16 -7.38 14.83 24.63
N GLU A 17 -7.71 14.52 25.89
CA GLU A 17 -7.96 13.13 26.30
C GLU A 17 -9.07 12.46 25.47
N GLY A 18 -10.13 13.21 25.14
CA GLY A 18 -11.22 12.71 24.30
C GLY A 18 -10.78 12.39 22.86
N MET A 19 -9.92 13.23 22.28
CA MET A 19 -9.35 12.97 20.94
C MET A 19 -8.46 11.74 20.96
N LEU A 20 -7.56 11.65 21.94
CA LEU A 20 -6.67 10.50 22.07
C LEU A 20 -7.47 9.19 22.24
N LYS A 21 -8.54 9.22 23.04
CA LYS A 21 -9.43 8.07 23.21
C LYS A 21 -10.11 7.68 21.89
N ALA A 22 -10.61 8.64 21.13
CA ALA A 22 -11.25 8.38 19.84
C ALA A 22 -10.26 7.82 18.81
N GLU A 23 -9.02 8.31 18.79
CA GLU A 23 -7.95 7.78 17.92
C GLU A 23 -7.63 6.31 18.27
N PHE A 24 -7.53 5.97 19.56
CA PHE A 24 -7.34 4.58 19.98
C PHE A 24 -8.54 3.67 19.69
N GLU A 25 -9.76 4.20 19.83
CA GLU A 25 -10.98 3.47 19.48
C GLU A 25 -11.05 3.20 17.98
N MET A 26 -10.69 4.18 17.14
CA MET A 26 -10.57 3.97 15.71
C MET A 26 -9.50 2.91 15.40
N ALA A 27 -8.32 3.00 16.02
CA ALA A 27 -7.25 2.04 15.79
C ALA A 27 -7.68 0.61 16.18
N SER A 28 -8.39 0.42 17.29
CA SER A 28 -8.87 -0.90 17.72
C SER A 28 -9.93 -1.47 16.79
N ILE A 29 -10.85 -0.63 16.29
CA ILE A 29 -11.87 -1.01 15.30
C ILE A 29 -11.21 -1.48 13.99
N VAL A 30 -10.23 -0.74 13.49
CA VAL A 30 -9.60 -1.01 12.18
C VAL A 30 -8.83 -2.34 12.17
N VAL A 31 -8.27 -2.76 13.31
CA VAL A 31 -7.50 -4.02 13.44
C VAL A 31 -8.28 -5.17 14.05
N ASP A 32 -9.56 -4.98 14.38
CA ASP A 32 -10.45 -6.06 14.81
C ASP A 32 -10.65 -7.04 13.65
N PRO A 33 -10.43 -8.35 13.83
CA PRO A 33 -10.43 -9.32 12.73
C PRO A 33 -11.81 -9.45 12.06
N VAL A 34 -12.91 -9.28 12.80
CA VAL A 34 -14.27 -9.38 12.25
C VAL A 34 -14.59 -8.14 11.43
N LEU A 35 -14.37 -6.95 12.01
CA LEU A 35 -14.63 -5.68 11.32
C LEU A 35 -13.71 -5.52 10.10
N ASN A 36 -12.47 -5.99 10.19
CA ASN A 36 -11.52 -5.95 9.09
C ASN A 36 -11.94 -6.88 7.94
N SER A 37 -12.51 -8.06 8.23
CA SER A 37 -13.09 -8.96 7.22
C SER A 37 -14.30 -8.32 6.53
N GLU A 38 -15.22 -7.76 7.31
CA GLU A 38 -16.42 -7.09 6.77
C GLU A 38 -16.06 -5.90 5.89
N PHE A 39 -15.13 -5.06 6.35
CA PHE A 39 -14.63 -3.93 5.59
C PHE A 39 -13.97 -4.38 4.28
N ALA A 40 -13.10 -5.41 4.34
CA ALA A 40 -12.42 -5.95 3.18
C ALA A 40 -13.40 -6.50 2.13
N ALA A 41 -14.43 -7.22 2.57
CA ALA A 41 -15.48 -7.76 1.71
C ALA A 41 -16.24 -6.66 0.95
N HIS A 42 -16.51 -5.52 1.60
CA HIS A 42 -17.15 -4.38 0.95
C HIS A 42 -16.21 -3.57 0.06
N LYS A 43 -14.94 -3.42 0.46
CA LYS A 43 -13.93 -2.64 -0.27
C LYS A 43 -13.38 -3.37 -1.49
N GLY A 44 -13.49 -4.71 -1.54
CA GLY A 44 -12.82 -5.54 -2.53
C GLY A 44 -11.30 -5.67 -2.29
N SER A 45 -10.83 -5.36 -1.07
CA SER A 45 -9.43 -5.52 -0.66
C SER A 45 -9.23 -6.79 0.14
N THR A 46 -7.98 -7.18 0.40
CA THR A 46 -7.68 -8.29 1.34
C THR A 46 -7.59 -7.75 2.78
N PRO A 47 -8.11 -8.47 3.80
CA PRO A 47 -7.92 -8.09 5.19
C PRO A 47 -6.44 -7.91 5.57
N VAL A 48 -6.17 -6.96 6.46
CA VAL A 48 -4.82 -6.74 7.02
C VAL A 48 -4.46 -7.81 8.06
N ARG A 49 -5.48 -8.42 8.66
CA ARG A 49 -5.39 -9.47 9.66
C ARG A 49 -5.39 -10.84 8.99
N MET A 50 -4.36 -11.65 9.25
CA MET A 50 -4.26 -13.01 8.73
C MET A 50 -5.25 -13.99 9.39
N ASP A 51 -5.80 -13.62 10.55
CA ASP A 51 -6.82 -14.36 11.31
C ASP A 51 -8.25 -13.82 11.09
N ALA A 52 -8.46 -12.99 10.06
CA ALA A 52 -9.79 -12.51 9.69
C ALA A 52 -10.71 -13.70 9.31
N PRO A 53 -11.98 -13.71 9.77
CA PRO A 53 -12.95 -14.71 9.36
C PRO A 53 -13.12 -14.74 7.83
N LYS A 54 -13.08 -15.94 7.25
CA LYS A 54 -13.11 -16.12 5.79
C LYS A 54 -14.52 -16.29 5.22
N ASP A 55 -15.55 -16.39 6.05
CA ASP A 55 -16.94 -16.64 5.66
C ASP A 55 -17.55 -15.53 4.80
N LYS A 56 -17.03 -14.31 4.92
CA LYS A 56 -17.45 -13.13 4.14
C LYS A 56 -16.51 -12.78 2.97
N LEU A 57 -15.42 -13.53 2.83
CA LEU A 57 -14.39 -13.25 1.85
C LEU A 57 -14.66 -14.02 0.56
N ASP A 58 -14.42 -13.38 -0.58
CA ASP A 58 -14.58 -14.02 -1.88
C ASP A 58 -13.36 -14.88 -2.26
N ALA A 59 -13.42 -15.53 -3.42
CA ALA A 59 -12.33 -16.35 -3.92
C ALA A 59 -11.04 -15.56 -4.18
N CYS A 60 -11.14 -14.27 -4.54
CA CYS A 60 -9.99 -13.40 -4.76
C CYS A 60 -9.30 -13.07 -3.43
N ASN A 61 -10.07 -12.79 -2.38
CA ASN A 61 -9.55 -12.59 -1.03
C ASN A 61 -8.83 -13.84 -0.51
N ALA A 62 -9.45 -15.02 -0.69
CA ALA A 62 -8.86 -16.29 -0.27
C ALA A 62 -7.52 -16.54 -0.97
N LEU A 63 -7.46 -16.32 -2.29
CA LEU A 63 -6.23 -16.44 -3.07
C LEU A 63 -5.11 -15.56 -2.51
N VAL A 64 -5.39 -14.28 -2.22
CA VAL A 64 -4.36 -13.38 -1.68
C VAL A 64 -3.91 -13.81 -0.28
N LEU A 65 -4.82 -14.21 0.60
CA LEU A 65 -4.45 -14.68 1.95
C LEU A 65 -3.58 -15.94 1.90
N ASP A 66 -3.92 -16.89 1.03
CA ASP A 66 -3.15 -18.12 0.86
C ASP A 66 -1.77 -17.83 0.24
N SER A 67 -1.71 -16.91 -0.73
CA SER A 67 -0.48 -16.38 -1.30
C SER A 67 0.42 -15.72 -0.24
N LEU A 68 -0.15 -14.90 0.65
CA LEU A 68 0.59 -14.22 1.71
C LEU A 68 1.15 -15.17 2.78
N ALA A 69 0.62 -16.39 2.89
CA ALA A 69 1.17 -17.42 3.75
C ALA A 69 2.47 -18.04 3.18
N ILE A 70 2.76 -17.84 1.89
CA ILE A 70 3.99 -18.32 1.26
C ILE A 70 5.15 -17.39 1.63
N PRO A 71 6.25 -17.90 2.21
CA PRO A 71 7.41 -17.07 2.55
C PRO A 71 7.96 -16.32 1.33
N GLY A 72 8.12 -15.00 1.46
CA GLY A 72 8.67 -14.15 0.40
C GLY A 72 7.71 -13.80 -0.74
N PHE A 73 6.42 -14.15 -0.65
CA PHE A 73 5.46 -13.87 -1.73
C PHE A 73 5.14 -12.39 -1.91
N SER A 74 5.11 -11.62 -0.82
CA SER A 74 4.84 -10.18 -0.88
C SER A 74 6.13 -9.37 -0.90
N VAL A 75 6.21 -8.41 -1.81
CA VAL A 75 7.21 -7.32 -1.80
C VAL A 75 6.57 -6.02 -1.33
N LEU A 76 7.39 -5.08 -0.87
CA LEU A 76 6.91 -3.74 -0.53
C LEU A 76 6.50 -3.00 -1.81
N ASN A 77 5.35 -2.33 -1.77
CA ASN A 77 4.89 -1.54 -2.90
C ASN A 77 5.75 -0.25 -2.99
N PRO A 78 6.49 -0.03 -4.10
CA PRO A 78 7.38 1.11 -4.24
C PRO A 78 6.67 2.46 -4.13
N SER A 79 5.37 2.54 -4.44
CA SER A 79 4.59 3.79 -4.30
C SER A 79 4.42 4.27 -2.86
N TYR A 80 4.69 3.43 -1.85
CA TYR A 80 4.56 3.78 -0.44
C TYR A 80 5.89 3.89 0.30
N ILE A 81 6.98 3.40 -0.31
CA ILE A 81 8.30 3.36 0.33
C ILE A 81 9.39 4.10 -0.45
N GLY A 82 9.10 4.47 -1.71
CA GLY A 82 10.03 5.21 -2.54
C GLY A 82 10.06 6.68 -2.18
N ASP A 83 11.18 7.33 -2.53
CA ASP A 83 11.24 8.78 -2.56
C ASP A 83 10.18 9.33 -3.54
N GLN A 84 9.52 10.43 -3.16
CA GLN A 84 8.41 10.96 -3.93
C GLN A 84 8.83 11.48 -5.30
N ASP A 85 10.03 12.09 -5.41
CA ASP A 85 10.56 12.55 -6.69
C ASP A 85 10.88 11.35 -7.58
N TRP A 86 11.44 10.29 -6.99
CA TRP A 86 11.70 9.04 -7.73
C TRP A 86 10.41 8.39 -8.25
N ILE A 87 9.37 8.31 -7.43
CA ILE A 87 8.07 7.77 -7.83
C ILE A 87 7.49 8.58 -8.99
N ASN A 88 7.58 9.90 -8.95
CA ASN A 88 7.10 10.77 -10.01
C ASN A 88 7.88 10.54 -11.32
N SER A 89 9.20 10.44 -11.26
CA SER A 89 10.05 10.14 -12.42
C SER A 89 9.71 8.78 -13.04
N VAL A 90 9.50 7.74 -12.22
CA VAL A 90 9.05 6.42 -12.69
C VAL A 90 7.71 6.51 -13.42
N TRP A 91 6.73 7.22 -12.84
CA TRP A 91 5.43 7.39 -13.48
C TRP A 91 5.53 8.11 -14.83
N ASN A 92 6.27 9.21 -14.89
CA ASN A 92 6.47 9.96 -16.13
C ASN A 92 7.11 9.09 -17.21
N ALA A 93 8.16 8.34 -16.87
CA ALA A 93 8.82 7.42 -17.80
C ALA A 93 7.87 6.33 -18.31
N ILE A 94 7.03 5.75 -17.44
CA ILE A 94 6.03 4.74 -17.82
C ILE A 94 4.97 5.35 -18.75
N PHE A 95 4.47 6.54 -18.43
CA PHE A 95 3.46 7.21 -19.25
C PHE A 95 4.00 7.53 -20.65
N THR A 96 5.26 7.99 -20.76
CA THR A 96 5.91 8.19 -22.05
C THR A 96 6.05 6.88 -22.81
N LEU A 97 6.56 5.81 -22.17
CA LEU A 97 6.68 4.49 -22.80
C LEU A 97 5.34 3.94 -23.33
N GLN A 98 4.24 4.20 -22.62
CA GLN A 98 2.90 3.74 -23.02
C GLN A 98 2.23 4.63 -24.07
N GLY A 99 2.57 5.93 -24.09
CA GLY A 99 1.89 6.94 -24.90
C GLY A 99 2.61 7.31 -26.19
N ASP A 100 3.89 6.97 -26.32
CA ASP A 100 4.72 7.24 -27.49
C ASP A 100 5.07 5.91 -28.20
N GLU A 101 4.75 5.79 -29.48
CA GLU A 101 5.03 4.58 -30.26
C GLU A 101 6.50 4.49 -30.71
N ASP A 102 7.24 5.61 -30.66
CA ASP A 102 8.61 5.71 -31.14
C ASP A 102 9.65 5.44 -30.04
N ILE A 103 9.26 5.49 -28.76
CA ILE A 103 10.18 5.27 -27.63
C ILE A 103 10.46 3.77 -27.43
N THR A 104 11.73 3.44 -27.22
CA THR A 104 12.15 2.04 -26.98
C THR A 104 12.22 1.71 -25.50
N THR A 105 12.30 0.41 -25.18
CA THR A 105 12.61 -0.03 -23.82
C THR A 105 14.00 0.44 -23.35
N ASP A 106 14.97 0.57 -24.26
CA ASP A 106 16.30 1.06 -23.93
C ASP A 106 16.27 2.55 -23.55
N ASP A 107 15.50 3.36 -24.28
CA ASP A 107 15.27 4.76 -23.96
C ASP A 107 14.60 4.91 -22.59
N PHE A 108 13.56 4.10 -22.32
CA PHE A 108 12.91 4.06 -21.01
C PHE A 108 13.90 3.72 -19.88
N ILE A 109 14.75 2.70 -20.05
CA ILE A 109 15.76 2.34 -19.05
C ILE A 109 16.80 3.45 -18.88
N ALA A 110 17.21 4.10 -19.97
CA ALA A 110 18.14 5.23 -19.92
C ALA A 110 17.54 6.41 -19.14
N THR A 111 16.27 6.74 -19.38
CA THR A 111 15.53 7.75 -18.60
C THR A 111 15.50 7.38 -17.12
N LEU A 112 15.10 6.15 -16.76
CA LEU A 112 15.08 5.74 -15.35
C LEU A 112 16.45 5.85 -14.67
N LYS A 113 17.53 5.48 -15.35
CA LYS A 113 18.90 5.62 -14.81
C LYS A 113 19.31 7.06 -14.64
N SER A 114 18.97 7.92 -15.61
CA SER A 114 19.26 9.35 -15.55
C SER A 114 18.53 10.02 -14.39
N GLU A 115 17.24 9.74 -14.24
CA GLU A 115 16.40 10.27 -13.16
C GLU A 115 16.87 9.78 -11.80
N HIS A 116 17.19 8.48 -11.67
CA HIS A 116 17.75 7.93 -10.44
C HIS A 116 19.05 8.65 -10.06
N GLY A 117 19.97 8.82 -11.01
CA GLY A 117 21.22 9.53 -10.76
C GLY A 117 21.00 10.99 -10.37
N ALA A 118 20.02 11.67 -10.97
CA ALA A 118 19.70 13.05 -10.61
C ALA A 118 19.14 13.22 -9.19
N ILE A 119 18.51 12.19 -8.63
CA ILE A 119 17.85 12.24 -7.31
C ILE A 119 18.78 11.74 -6.21
N PHE A 120 19.58 10.69 -6.48
CA PHE A 120 20.29 9.95 -5.44
C PHE A 120 21.82 10.01 -5.52
N ASP A 121 22.42 10.49 -6.62
CA ASP A 121 23.89 10.66 -6.76
C ASP A 121 24.31 12.13 -6.64
#